data_AF-A0A3S8VZJ9-F1
#
_entry.id   AF-A0A3S8VZJ9-F1
#
_cell.length_a   1.000
_cell.length_b   1.000
_cell.length_c   1.000
_cell.angle_alpha   90.00
_cell.angle_beta   90.00
_cell.angle_gamma   90.00
#
_symmetry.space_group_name_H-M   'P 1'
#
loop_
_entity.id
_entity.type
_entity.pdbx_description
1 polymer ?
#
loop_
_entity_poly.entity_id
_entity_poly.type
_entity_poly.pdbx_seq_one_letter_code
_entity_poly.pdbx_strand_id
1 'polypeptide(L)'
;MFEGHCPHCGWADSTPFHTVSRHRTGGGMTIWTRCQCGSLQMRTVDAAGGRIVTRGRPAPDAAGGPYPGMARQHSAARVERCHDG
;
A
#
# COMPACT_ATOMS: atom_id res chain seq x y z
N MET A 1 -14.17 0.88 -0.24
CA MET A 1 -12.84 1.42 0.12
C MET A 1 -11.86 0.27 0.06
N PHE A 2 -10.57 0.50 -0.20
CA PHE A 2 -9.60 -0.60 -0.25
C PHE A 2 -9.24 -1.00 1.19
N GLU A 3 -9.69 -2.18 1.61
CA GLU A 3 -9.47 -2.72 2.94
C GLU A 3 -8.35 -3.77 2.89
N GLY A 4 -7.60 -3.90 3.99
CA GLY A 4 -6.52 -4.88 4.12
C GLY A 4 -5.11 -4.32 4.01
N HIS A 5 -4.14 -5.22 3.94
CA HIS A 5 -2.71 -4.91 3.92
C HIS A 5 -2.00 -5.70 2.83
N CYS A 6 -0.92 -5.12 2.30
CA CYS A 6 -0.06 -5.80 1.35
C CYS A 6 0.53 -7.08 1.97
N PRO A 7 0.37 -8.26 1.35
CA PRO A 7 0.86 -9.52 1.92
C PRO A 7 2.38 -9.63 1.96
N HIS A 8 3.11 -8.70 1.32
CA HIS A 8 4.57 -8.74 1.24
C HIS A 8 5.25 -7.84 2.28
N CYS A 9 4.61 -6.76 2.73
CA CYS A 9 5.23 -5.82 3.68
C CYS A 9 4.26 -5.22 4.72
N GLY A 10 2.98 -5.60 4.69
CA GLY A 10 1.98 -5.11 5.65
C GLY A 10 1.49 -3.68 5.40
N TRP A 11 1.88 -3.01 4.31
CA TRP A 11 1.40 -1.65 4.02
C TRP A 11 -0.12 -1.62 3.79
N ALA A 12 -0.82 -0.65 4.38
CA ALA A 12 -2.28 -0.53 4.30
C ALA A 12 -2.76 -0.28 2.86
N ASP A 13 -3.75 -1.05 2.41
CA ASP A 13 -4.29 -0.93 1.06
C ASP A 13 -5.13 0.33 0.87
N SER A 14 -5.69 0.87 1.95
CA SER A 14 -6.42 2.15 1.97
C SER A 14 -5.54 3.32 1.53
N THR A 15 -4.22 3.23 1.72
CA THR A 15 -3.27 4.31 1.48
C THR A 15 -2.31 3.92 0.34
N PRO A 16 -2.64 4.24 -0.92
CA PRO A 16 -1.76 3.90 -2.04
C PRO A 16 -0.42 4.61 -1.92
N PHE A 17 0.67 3.85 -1.97
CA PHE A 17 2.01 4.41 -1.81
C PHE A 17 2.44 5.24 -3.04
N HIS A 18 2.41 4.65 -4.24
CA HIS A 18 2.66 5.37 -5.49
C HIS A 18 1.67 4.97 -6.57
N THR A 19 0.98 5.93 -7.19
CA THR A 19 0.08 5.64 -8.32
C THR A 19 0.87 5.70 -9.62
N VAL A 20 0.90 4.60 -10.36
CA VAL A 20 1.66 4.46 -11.62
C VAL A 20 0.82 4.96 -12.80
N SER A 21 -0.46 4.58 -12.86
CA SER A 21 -1.36 5.02 -13.92
C SER A 21 -2.82 4.97 -13.49
N ARG A 22 -3.67 5.71 -14.20
CA ARG A 22 -5.13 5.72 -14.05
C ARG A 22 -5.75 5.69 -15.43
N HIS A 23 -6.68 4.77 -15.66
CA HIS A 23 -7.36 4.60 -16.94
C HIS A 23 -8.87 4.48 -16.72
N ARG A 24 -9.64 5.36 -17.35
CA ARG A 24 -11.10 5.24 -17.36
C ARG A 24 -11.50 4.04 -18.19
N THR A 25 -12.54 3.35 -17.75
CA THR A 25 -13.19 2.25 -18.46
C THR A 25 -14.68 2.57 -18.58
N GLY A 26 -15.41 1.83 -19.41
CA GLY A 26 -16.86 2.06 -19.59
C GLY A 26 -17.68 1.96 -18.30
N GLY A 27 -17.21 1.20 -17.31
CA GLY A 27 -17.88 1.01 -16.02
C GLY A 27 -17.22 1.73 -14.84
N GLY A 28 -16.14 2.49 -15.04
CA GLY A 28 -15.42 3.13 -13.94
C GLY A 28 -13.96 3.46 -14.26
N MET A 29 -13.06 3.06 -13.37
CA MET A 29 -11.63 3.38 -13.45
C MET A 29 -10.78 2.18 -13.03
N THR A 30 -9.71 1.94 -13.76
CA THR A 30 -8.60 1.08 -13.34
C THR A 30 -7.44 1.96 -12.89
N ILE A 31 -6.90 1.69 -11.71
CA ILE A 31 -5.74 2.38 -11.15
C ILE A 31 -4.66 1.34 -10.88
N TRP A 32 -3.46 1.59 -11.42
CA TRP A 32 -2.28 0.79 -11.11
C TRP A 32 -1.46 1.51 -10.04
N THR A 33 -1.15 0.83 -8.95
CA THR A 33 -0.36 1.37 -7.84
C THR A 33 0.82 0.48 -7.54
N ARG A 34 1.92 1.07 -7.10
CA ARG A 34 3.10 0.36 -6.58
C ARG A 34 3.13 0.55 -5.07
N CYS A 35 3.16 -0.57 -4.35
CA CYS A 35 3.33 -0.59 -2.90
C CYS A 35 4.77 -0.19 -2.53
N GLN A 36 5.01 0.14 -1.25
CA GLN A 36 6.32 0.46 -0.72
C GLN A 36 7.36 -0.64 -0.97
N CYS A 37 6.96 -1.91 -0.89
CA CYS A 37 7.84 -3.05 -1.21
C CYS A 37 8.05 -3.28 -2.72
N GLY A 38 7.51 -2.42 -3.58
CA GLY A 38 7.56 -2.57 -5.03
C GLY A 38 6.47 -3.45 -5.64
N SER A 39 5.64 -4.13 -4.84
CA SER A 39 4.51 -4.94 -5.32
C SER A 39 3.53 -4.08 -6.15
N LEU A 40 3.26 -4.49 -7.40
CA LEU A 40 2.32 -3.82 -8.28
C LEU A 40 0.89 -4.30 -7.96
N GLN A 41 -0.04 -3.38 -7.80
CA GLN A 41 -1.45 -3.67 -7.52
C GLN A 41 -2.34 -3.03 -8.59
N MET A 42 -3.29 -3.80 -9.12
CA MET A 42 -4.38 -3.29 -9.95
C MET A 42 -5.61 -3.08 -9.07
N ARG A 43 -6.17 -1.87 -9.15
CA ARG A 43 -7.35 -1.45 -8.41
C ARG A 43 -8.45 -1.08 -9.39
N THR A 44 -9.67 -1.57 -9.17
CA THR A 44 -10.84 -1.08 -9.90
C THR A 44 -11.68 -0.21 -8.98
N VAL A 45 -12.28 0.84 -9.53
CA VAL A 45 -13.23 1.73 -8.86
C VAL A 45 -14.43 1.90 -9.77
N ASP A 46 -15.61 1.55 -9.27
CA ASP A 46 -16.89 1.68 -9.95
C ASP A 46 -17.99 2.13 -8.96
N ALA A 47 -19.25 2.07 -9.39
CA ALA A 47 -20.40 2.45 -8.56
C ALA A 47 -20.58 1.55 -7.31
N ALA A 48 -20.09 0.32 -7.33
CA ALA A 48 -20.09 -0.59 -6.17
C ALA A 48 -18.90 -0.34 -5.23
N GLY A 49 -17.93 0.48 -5.65
CA GLY A 49 -16.80 0.93 -4.84
C GLY A 49 -15.45 0.49 -5.39
N GLY A 50 -14.45 0.44 -4.49
CA GLY A 50 -13.07 0.12 -4.83
C GLY A 50 -12.64 -1.27 -4.38
N ARG A 51 -12.00 -2.05 -5.27
CA ARG A 51 -11.41 -3.38 -4.97
C ARG A 51 -10.02 -3.55 -5.59
N ILE A 52 -9.12 -4.23 -4.88
CA ILE A 52 -7.83 -4.68 -5.45
C ILE A 52 -8.08 -6.02 -6.13
N VAL A 53 -7.79 -6.10 -7.44
CA VAL A 53 -8.09 -7.30 -8.25
C VAL A 53 -6.87 -8.14 -8.57
N THR A 54 -5.69 -7.52 -8.60
CA THR A 54 -4.44 -8.20 -8.91
C THR A 54 -3.34 -7.64 -8.02
N ARG A 55 -2.46 -8.54 -7.54
CA ARG A 55 -1.21 -8.18 -6.87
C ARG A 55 -0.06 -8.97 -7.49
N GLY A 56 0.95 -8.25 -7.96
CA GLY A 56 2.20 -8.82 -8.44
C GLY A 56 3.19 -8.99 -7.29
N ARG A 57 3.93 -10.10 -7.31
CA ARG A 57 5.06 -10.30 -6.40
C ARG A 57 6.09 -9.19 -6.62
N PRO A 58 6.61 -8.55 -5.55
CA PRO A 58 7.70 -7.59 -5.69
C PRO A 58 8.95 -8.29 -6.22
N ALA A 59 9.78 -7.57 -6.98
CA ALA A 59 11.09 -8.09 -7.35
C ALA A 59 11.91 -8.38 -6.08
N PRO A 60 12.75 -9.44 -6.05
CA PRO A 60 13.49 -9.83 -4.86
C PRO A 60 14.41 -8.71 -4.33
N ASP A 61 14.90 -7.83 -5.20
CA ASP A 61 15.67 -6.62 -4.89
C ASP A 61 14.80 -5.41 -4.51
N ALA A 62 13.51 -5.41 -4.85
CA ALA A 62 12.58 -4.33 -4.52
C ALA A 62 12.15 -4.32 -3.03
N ALA A 63 12.49 -5.36 -2.26
CA ALA A 63 12.35 -5.37 -0.80
C ALA A 63 13.17 -4.25 -0.11
N GLY A 64 14.05 -3.57 -0.86
CA GLY A 64 14.68 -2.32 -0.48
C GLY A 64 14.49 -1.22 -1.53
N GLY A 65 13.28 -1.06 -2.09
CA GLY A 65 12.95 -0.05 -3.10
C GLY A 65 13.51 1.35 -2.77
N PRO A 66 13.53 2.32 -3.71
CA PRO A 66 14.32 3.57 -3.65
C PRO A 66 13.98 4.53 -2.48
N TYR A 67 13.13 4.12 -1.56
CA TYR A 67 12.79 4.77 -0.30
C TYR A 67 13.34 3.98 0.91
N PRO A 68 14.67 3.76 1.03
CA PRO A 68 15.25 3.11 2.22
C PRO A 68 15.21 4.11 3.39
N GLY A 69 14.12 4.06 4.17
CA GLY A 69 14.00 4.90 5.37
C GLY A 69 12.60 4.99 5.99
N MET A 70 11.54 4.61 5.28
CA MET A 70 10.15 4.76 5.76
C MET A 70 9.47 3.44 6.17
N ALA A 71 10.23 2.37 6.42
CA ALA A 71 9.68 1.07 6.82
C ALA A 71 9.37 0.94 8.34
N ARG A 72 9.45 2.02 9.13
CA ARG A 72 9.16 1.98 10.57
C ARG A 72 8.37 3.20 11.02
N GLN A 73 7.04 3.14 10.93
CA GLN A 73 6.16 4.02 11.72
C GLN A 73 4.71 3.51 11.78
N HIS A 74 4.51 2.24 12.15
CA HIS A 74 3.20 1.73 12.55
C HIS A 74 3.28 0.77 13.74
N SER A 75 4.17 1.05 14.71
CA SER A 75 4.02 0.51 16.07
C SER A 75 3.36 1.59 16.92
N ALA A 76 2.10 1.34 17.28
CA ALA A 76 1.34 2.13 18.23
C ALA A 76 2.13 2.36 19.53
N ALA A 77 1.95 3.55 20.10
CA ALA A 77 2.32 3.99 21.45
C ALA A 77 2.87 2.91 22.41
N ARG A 78 4.12 3.06 22.84
CA ARG A 78 4.50 2.80 24.24
C ARG A 78 4.94 4.11 24.88
N VAL A 79 3.97 4.83 25.45
CA VAL A 79 4.23 5.81 26.49
C VAL A 79 4.57 5.01 27.74
N GLU A 80 5.83 5.04 28.17
CA GLU A 80 6.20 4.77 29.56
C GLU A 80 7.23 5.82 30.01
N ARG A 81 6.62 6.93 30.45
CA ARG A 81 7.06 7.93 31.43
C ARG A 81 8.30 7.52 32.26
N CYS A 82 9.35 8.33 32.19
CA CYS A 82 10.41 8.32 33.20
C CYS A 82 9.78 8.59 34.58
N HIS A 83 9.95 7.68 35.53
CA HIS A 83 9.76 7.96 36.94
C HIS A 83 11.09 8.52 37.46
N ASP A 84 11.13 9.83 37.69
CA ASP A 84 12.21 10.48 38.45
C ASP A 84 12.17 9.97 39.90
N GLY A 85 13.35 9.56 40.40
CA GLY A 85 13.62 9.26 41.80
C GLY A 85 14.41 10.37 42.46
#